data_AF-A0A1L5P2B8-F1
#
_entry.id   AF-A0A1L5P2B8-F1
#
_cell.length_a   1.000
_cell.length_b   1.000
_cell.length_c   1.000
_cell.angle_alpha   90.00
_cell.angle_beta   90.00
_cell.angle_gamma   90.00
#
_symmetry.space_group_name_H-M   'P 1'
#
loop_
_entity.id
_entity.type
_entity.pdbx_description
1 polymer ?
#
loop_
_entity_poly.entity_id
_entity_poly.type
_entity_poly.pdbx_seq_one_letter_code
_entity_poly.pdbx_strand_id
1 'polypeptide(L)'
;MAGSVNKVILLGHLGADPEIRRTQDGRSIASIRLATSESWRDRTSGERREKTEWHSIVVFAEPLVKLVEQFVKKGSKIYVEGQLQTRKWQDRDGQDRYSTEIVLQGFNTSIQLLDKREGSGYRAGGDGPGDYGLDGDRATRAASGSSGAPANFSRDMDDDIPFAPEWRG
;
A
#
# COMPACT_ATOMS: atom_id res chain seq x y z
N MET A 1 -9.55 -1.60 -35.55
CA MET A 1 -10.26 -1.23 -34.30
C MET A 1 -9.79 -2.18 -33.21
N ALA A 2 -8.91 -1.76 -32.31
CA ALA A 2 -8.61 -2.48 -31.08
C ALA A 2 -9.06 -1.58 -29.93
N GLY A 3 -10.26 -1.85 -29.40
CA GLY A 3 -10.96 -0.96 -28.47
C GLY A 3 -11.35 -1.67 -27.17
N SER A 4 -10.50 -2.56 -26.66
CA SER A 4 -10.74 -3.24 -25.38
C SER A 4 -9.62 -2.91 -24.40
N VAL A 5 -9.98 -2.71 -23.12
CA VAL A 5 -9.03 -2.52 -22.04
C VAL A 5 -9.04 -3.75 -21.14
N ASN A 6 -7.86 -4.34 -20.94
CA ASN A 6 -7.63 -5.35 -19.92
C ASN A 6 -6.54 -4.82 -19.00
N LYS A 7 -6.94 -4.41 -17.79
CA LYS A 7 -6.05 -3.89 -16.75
C LYS A 7 -6.57 -4.36 -15.39
N VAL A 8 -5.65 -4.84 -14.57
CA VAL A 8 -5.89 -5.20 -13.17
C VAL A 8 -4.93 -4.38 -12.33
N ILE A 9 -5.46 -3.76 -11.28
CA ILE A 9 -4.67 -3.03 -10.29
C ILE A 9 -4.98 -3.62 -8.92
N LEU A 10 -3.96 -4.06 -8.20
CA LEU A 10 -4.08 -4.62 -6.87
C LEU A 10 -3.08 -3.97 -5.93
N LEU A 11 -3.51 -3.81 -4.68
CA LEU A 11 -2.66 -3.44 -3.56
C LEU A 11 -2.92 -4.45 -2.45
N GLY A 12 -1.93 -5.26 -2.11
CA GLY A 12 -2.13 -6.39 -1.21
C GLY A 12 -0.85 -6.85 -0.55
N HIS A 13 -0.97 -7.93 0.21
CA HIS A 13 0.15 -8.53 0.94
C HIS A 13 0.41 -9.94 0.41
N LEU A 14 1.67 -10.34 0.34
CA LEU A 14 2.03 -11.70 -0.06
C LEU A 14 1.65 -12.70 1.03
N GLY A 15 0.96 -13.78 0.66
CA GLY A 15 0.63 -14.88 1.58
C GLY A 15 1.78 -15.86 1.81
N ALA A 16 2.71 -15.93 0.87
CA ALA A 16 3.87 -16.81 0.87
C ALA A 16 5.05 -16.12 0.18
N ASP A 17 6.25 -16.65 0.35
CA ASP A 17 7.43 -16.17 -0.38
C ASP A 17 7.23 -16.37 -1.90
N PRO A 18 7.76 -15.47 -2.76
CA PRO A 18 7.67 -15.64 -4.21
C PRO A 18 8.35 -16.93 -4.68
N GLU A 19 7.70 -17.64 -5.61
CA GLU A 19 8.29 -18.80 -6.26
C GLU A 19 8.97 -18.39 -7.57
N ILE A 20 10.30 -18.53 -7.64
CA ILE A 20 11.08 -18.22 -8.85
C ILE A 20 11.39 -19.52 -9.60
N ARG A 21 10.99 -19.58 -10.87
CA ARG A 21 11.27 -20.71 -11.77
C ARG A 21 12.06 -20.24 -12.98
N ARG A 22 13.08 -20.99 -13.37
CA ARG A 22 13.83 -20.75 -14.62
C ARG A 22 13.33 -21.70 -15.70
N THR A 23 13.00 -21.14 -16.85
CA THR A 23 12.60 -21.88 -18.05
C THR A 23 13.82 -22.50 -18.74
N GLN A 24 13.58 -23.47 -19.63
CA GLN A 24 14.65 -24.10 -20.43
C GLN A 24 15.42 -23.08 -21.30
N ASP A 25 14.75 -22.02 -21.72
CA ASP A 25 15.34 -20.91 -22.48
C ASP A 25 16.16 -19.93 -21.61
N GLY A 26 16.30 -20.20 -20.30
CA GLY A 26 17.06 -19.36 -19.36
C GLY A 26 16.28 -18.17 -18.79
N ARG A 27 15.05 -17.91 -19.23
CA ARG A 27 14.19 -16.84 -18.68
C ARG A 27 13.66 -17.20 -17.30
N SER A 28 13.71 -16.26 -16.36
CA SER A 28 13.11 -16.41 -15.01
C SER A 28 11.65 -15.97 -15.02
N ILE A 29 10.81 -16.69 -14.28
CA ILE A 29 9.39 -16.40 -14.06
C ILE A 29 9.15 -16.37 -12.55
N ALA A 30 8.47 -15.34 -12.04
CA ALA A 30 8.03 -15.29 -10.65
C ALA A 30 6.53 -15.60 -10.53
N SER A 31 6.16 -16.44 -9.56
CA SER A 31 4.76 -16.71 -9.20
C SER A 31 4.51 -16.18 -7.78
N ILE A 32 3.47 -15.36 -7.62
CA ILE A 32 3.15 -14.65 -6.37
C ILE A 32 1.70 -14.91 -6.00
N ARG A 33 1.45 -15.12 -4.69
CA ARG A 33 0.11 -15.22 -4.12
C ARG A 33 -0.20 -13.99 -3.27
N LEU A 34 -1.14 -13.15 -3.73
CA LEU A 34 -1.46 -11.86 -3.11
C LEU A 34 -2.84 -11.88 -2.47
N ALA A 35 -2.93 -11.46 -1.21
CA ALA A 35 -4.18 -11.26 -0.49
C ALA A 35 -4.66 -9.81 -0.57
N THR A 36 -5.95 -9.61 -0.78
CA THR A 36 -6.65 -8.34 -0.52
C THR A 36 -7.84 -8.61 0.40
N SER A 37 -8.01 -7.82 1.46
CA SER A 37 -9.13 -7.95 2.39
C SER A 37 -10.09 -6.76 2.29
N GLU A 38 -11.38 -7.04 2.39
CA GLU A 38 -12.44 -6.05 2.58
C GLU A 38 -13.15 -6.32 3.93
N SER A 39 -13.43 -5.27 4.70
CA SER A 39 -14.20 -5.38 5.95
C SER A 39 -15.42 -4.49 5.89
N TRP A 40 -16.58 -5.05 6.23
CA TRP A 40 -17.87 -4.35 6.22
C TRP A 40 -18.71 -4.76 7.42
N ARG A 41 -19.76 -3.99 7.71
CA ARG A 41 -20.75 -4.33 8.73
C ARG A 41 -21.95 -4.99 8.06
N ASP A 42 -22.33 -6.19 8.52
CA ASP A 42 -23.51 -6.89 8.02
C ASP A 42 -24.77 -6.10 8.41
N ARG A 43 -25.66 -5.86 7.44
CA ARG A 43 -26.85 -5.02 7.65
C ARG A 43 -27.93 -5.71 8.48
N THR A 44 -27.93 -7.04 8.53
CA THR A 44 -28.95 -7.82 9.22
C THR A 44 -28.52 -8.15 10.64
N SER A 45 -27.29 -8.62 10.85
CA SER A 45 -26.78 -8.94 12.19
C SER A 45 -26.11 -7.77 12.91
N GLY A 46 -25.68 -6.74 12.17
CA GLY A 46 -24.92 -5.63 12.72
C GLY A 46 -23.47 -5.98 13.08
N GLU A 47 -23.01 -7.20 12.79
CA GLU A 47 -21.65 -7.66 13.08
C GLU A 47 -20.65 -7.19 12.03
N ARG A 48 -19.39 -7.03 12.44
CA ARG A 48 -18.28 -6.77 11.51
C ARG A 48 -17.86 -8.07 10.84
N ARG A 49 -17.84 -8.07 9.51
CA ARG A 49 -17.34 -9.17 8.68
C ARG A 49 -16.07 -8.75 7.94
N GLU A 50 -15.29 -9.75 7.54
CA GLU A 50 -14.10 -9.61 6.71
C GLU A 50 -14.11 -10.69 5.64
N LYS A 51 -13.67 -10.34 4.44
CA LYS A 51 -13.46 -11.28 3.32
C LYS A 51 -12.11 -11.01 2.71
N THR A 52 -11.32 -12.07 2.60
CA THR A 52 -10.03 -12.04 1.91
C THR A 52 -10.14 -12.74 0.57
N GLU A 53 -9.77 -12.02 -0.47
CA GLU A 53 -9.61 -12.54 -1.82
C GLU A 53 -8.14 -12.82 -2.11
N TRP A 54 -7.91 -13.90 -2.81
CA TRP A 54 -6.56 -14.37 -3.09
C TRP A 54 -6.29 -14.42 -4.59
N HIS A 55 -5.24 -13.73 -5.00
CA HIS A 55 -4.90 -13.47 -6.40
C HIS A 55 -3.62 -14.20 -6.78
N SER A 56 -3.65 -14.92 -7.92
CA SER A 56 -2.48 -15.58 -8.48
C SER A 56 -1.85 -14.68 -9.52
N ILE A 57 -0.60 -14.27 -9.29
CA ILE A 57 0.11 -13.32 -10.14
C ILE A 57 1.31 -14.04 -10.76
N VAL A 58 1.49 -13.90 -12.07
CA VAL A 58 2.60 -14.48 -12.83
C VAL A 58 3.37 -13.36 -13.51
N VAL A 59 4.66 -13.25 -13.20
CA VAL A 59 5.53 -12.18 -13.69
C VAL A 59 6.51 -12.77 -14.70
N PHE A 60 6.41 -12.32 -15.95
CA PHE A 60 7.32 -12.69 -17.04
C PHE A 60 8.32 -11.59 -17.37
N ALA A 61 8.01 -10.33 -17.05
CA ALA A 61 8.91 -9.21 -17.30
C ALA A 61 10.18 -9.34 -16.44
N GLU A 62 11.32 -9.63 -17.07
CA GLU A 62 12.58 -9.93 -16.37
C GLU A 62 13.01 -8.88 -15.33
N PRO A 63 12.91 -7.55 -15.57
CA PRO A 63 13.27 -6.56 -14.56
C PRO A 63 12.40 -6.68 -13.30
N LEU A 64 11.11 -6.98 -13.46
CA LEU A 64 10.18 -7.17 -12.35
C LEU A 64 10.44 -8.48 -11.62
N VAL A 65 10.83 -9.54 -12.33
CA VAL A 65 11.23 -10.81 -11.70
C VAL A 65 12.45 -10.61 -10.80
N LYS A 66 13.47 -9.88 -11.26
CA LYS A 66 14.66 -9.57 -10.44
C LYS A 66 14.29 -8.75 -9.20
N LEU A 67 13.39 -7.77 -9.35
CA LEU A 67 12.88 -6.97 -8.23
C LEU A 67 12.14 -7.84 -7.21
N VAL A 68 11.30 -8.77 -7.67
CA VAL A 68 10.58 -9.70 -6.80
C VAL A 68 11.55 -10.64 -6.09
N GLU A 69 12.49 -11.25 -6.82
CA GLU A 69 13.48 -12.18 -6.28
C GLU A 69 14.37 -11.53 -5.20
N GLN A 70 14.72 -10.26 -5.36
CA GLN A 70 15.64 -9.57 -4.46
C GLN A 70 14.97 -8.94 -3.23
N PHE A 71 13.74 -8.43 -3.38
CA PHE A 71 13.18 -7.52 -2.38
C PHE A 71 11.82 -7.93 -1.83
N VAL A 72 11.15 -8.91 -2.45
CA VAL A 72 9.79 -9.30 -2.06
C VAL A 72 9.82 -10.62 -1.30
N LYS A 73 9.17 -10.65 -0.14
CA LYS A 73 9.04 -11.84 0.72
C LYS A 73 7.61 -11.99 1.23
N LYS A 74 7.31 -13.10 1.91
CA LYS A 74 6.03 -13.28 2.59
C LYS A 74 5.72 -12.06 3.48
N GLY A 75 4.48 -11.59 3.39
CA GLY A 75 4.00 -10.42 4.13
C GLY A 75 4.31 -9.07 3.49
N SER A 76 5.19 -9.00 2.48
CA SER A 76 5.48 -7.74 1.77
C SER A 76 4.21 -7.15 1.16
N LYS A 77 4.05 -5.84 1.33
CA LYS A 77 2.98 -5.06 0.72
C LYS A 77 3.42 -4.55 -0.64
N ILE A 78 2.70 -4.95 -1.69
CA ILE A 78 3.02 -4.57 -3.06
C ILE A 78 1.81 -4.02 -3.80
N TYR A 79 2.08 -3.03 -4.66
CA TYR A 79 1.19 -2.61 -5.73
C TYR A 79 1.53 -3.42 -6.98
N VAL A 80 0.51 -3.88 -7.69
CA VAL A 80 0.64 -4.69 -8.89
C VAL A 80 -0.31 -4.17 -9.95
N GLU A 81 0.23 -3.95 -11.15
CA GLU A 81 -0.55 -3.64 -12.35
C GLU A 81 -0.23 -4.65 -13.46
N GLY A 82 -1.27 -5.33 -13.93
CA GLY A 82 -1.15 -6.39 -14.93
C GLY A 82 -2.43 -6.60 -15.73
N GLN A 83 -2.59 -7.79 -16.31
CA GLN A 83 -3.72 -8.14 -17.16
C GLN A 83 -4.31 -9.49 -16.72
N LEU A 84 -5.64 -9.65 -16.77
CA LEU A 84 -6.25 -10.96 -16.56
C LEU A 84 -5.99 -11.87 -17.76
N GLN A 85 -5.51 -13.08 -17.50
CA GLN A 85 -5.43 -14.14 -18.50
C GLN A 85 -6.02 -15.43 -17.92
N THR A 86 -6.84 -16.11 -18.71
CA THR A 86 -7.33 -17.44 -18.35
C THR A 86 -6.71 -18.45 -19.30
N ARG A 87 -5.99 -19.42 -18.75
CA ARG A 87 -5.41 -20.52 -19.50
C ARG A 87 -6.17 -21.80 -19.25
N LYS A 88 -6.30 -22.60 -20.31
CA LYS A 88 -6.83 -23.96 -20.28
C LYS A 88 -5.66 -24.94 -20.12
N TRP A 89 -5.81 -25.93 -19.27
CA TRP A 89 -4.85 -27.02 -19.09
C TRP A 89 -5.60 -28.32 -18.79
N GLN A 90 -5.00 -29.47 -19.07
CA GLN A 90 -5.60 -30.77 -18.73
C GLN A 90 -4.99 -31.30 -17.44
N ASP A 91 -5.84 -31.80 -16.55
CA ASP A 91 -5.38 -32.53 -15.37
C ASP A 91 -4.91 -33.95 -15.72
N ARG A 92 -4.50 -34.70 -14.68
CA ARG A 92 -3.98 -36.06 -14.85
C ARG A 92 -5.02 -37.04 -15.39
N ASP A 93 -6.30 -36.73 -15.24
CA ASP A 93 -7.42 -37.55 -15.69
C ASP A 93 -7.88 -37.13 -17.10
N GLY A 94 -7.17 -36.18 -17.73
CA GLY A 94 -7.47 -35.66 -19.07
C GLY A 94 -8.62 -34.65 -19.10
N GLN A 95 -9.12 -34.21 -17.94
CA GLN A 95 -10.21 -33.24 -17.89
C GLN A 95 -9.69 -31.82 -18.07
N ASP A 96 -10.44 -31.03 -18.84
CA ASP A 96 -10.14 -29.63 -19.08
C ASP A 96 -10.36 -28.79 -17.82
N ARG A 97 -9.32 -28.08 -17.38
CA ARG A 97 -9.31 -27.15 -16.25
C ARG A 97 -8.95 -25.76 -16.73
N TYR A 98 -9.45 -24.76 -16.01
CA TYR A 98 -9.19 -23.35 -16.30
C TYR A 98 -8.54 -22.70 -15.09
N SER A 99 -7.57 -21.82 -15.34
CA SER A 99 -6.94 -21.02 -14.30
C SER A 99 -6.82 -19.59 -14.77
N THR A 100 -7.37 -18.68 -13.97
CA THR A 100 -7.33 -17.25 -14.20
C THR A 100 -6.21 -16.65 -13.36
N GLU A 101 -5.28 -15.97 -14.01
CA GLU A 101 -4.05 -15.42 -13.43
C GLU A 101 -3.93 -13.93 -13.83
N ILE A 102 -3.31 -13.13 -12.97
CA ILE A 102 -2.88 -11.77 -13.32
C ILE A 102 -1.48 -11.87 -13.88
N VAL A 103 -1.33 -11.53 -15.15
CA VAL A 103 -0.08 -11.70 -15.89
C VAL A 103 0.59 -10.35 -16.09
N LEU A 104 1.87 -10.27 -15.72
CA LEU A 104 2.73 -9.13 -15.96
C LEU A 104 3.69 -9.46 -17.10
N GLN A 105 3.29 -9.09 -18.31
CA GLN A 105 4.06 -9.24 -19.54
C GLN A 105 4.13 -7.90 -20.30
N GLY A 106 5.26 -7.63 -20.96
CA GLY A 106 5.45 -6.41 -21.75
C GLY A 106 5.56 -5.13 -20.91
N PHE A 107 5.45 -3.98 -21.59
CA PHE A 107 5.79 -2.66 -21.01
C PHE A 107 4.67 -2.02 -20.16
N ASN A 108 3.42 -2.48 -20.27
CA ASN A 108 2.26 -1.86 -19.61
C ASN A 108 1.97 -2.47 -18.22
N THR A 109 3.01 -2.93 -17.52
CA THR A 109 2.88 -3.67 -16.27
C THR A 109 3.86 -3.14 -15.23
N SER A 110 3.50 -3.21 -13.96
CA SER A 110 4.35 -2.67 -12.89
C SER A 110 4.17 -3.39 -11.56
N ILE A 111 5.25 -3.39 -10.78
CA ILE A 111 5.26 -3.77 -9.37
C ILE A 111 5.94 -2.63 -8.61
N GLN A 112 5.34 -2.21 -7.50
CA GLN A 112 5.96 -1.28 -6.56
C GLN A 112 5.92 -1.88 -5.17
N LEU A 113 7.02 -1.76 -4.42
CA LEU A 113 7.08 -2.15 -3.01
C LEU A 113 6.62 -0.97 -2.15
N LEU A 114 5.76 -1.26 -1.17
CA LEU A 114 5.25 -0.25 -0.23
C LEU A 114 5.72 -0.49 1.21
N ASP A 115 6.58 -1.49 1.42
CA ASP A 115 7.14 -1.76 2.74
C ASP A 115 8.00 -0.57 3.19
N LYS A 116 7.77 -0.11 4.43
CA LYS A 116 8.70 0.82 5.08
C LYS A 116 10.03 0.10 5.22
N ARG A 117 11.10 0.68 4.66
CA ARG A 117 12.47 0.22 4.84
C ARG A 117 12.77 0.18 6.35
N GLU A 118 12.77 -1.00 6.96
CA GLU A 118 13.31 -1.19 8.31
C GLU A 118 14.81 -0.91 8.25
N GLY A 119 15.17 0.37 8.44
CA GLY A 119 16.54 0.83 8.23
C GLY A 119 16.77 2.32 8.48
N SER A 120 15.74 3.17 8.55
CA SER A 120 15.88 4.50 9.15
C SER A 120 15.56 4.42 10.64
N GLY A 121 16.47 3.83 11.40
CA GLY A 121 16.50 4.01 12.85
C GLY A 121 16.87 5.46 13.16
N TYR A 122 15.94 6.40 12.99
CA TYR A 122 15.90 7.55 13.86
C TYR A 122 15.51 7.01 15.24
N ARG A 123 16.52 6.64 16.02
CA ARG A 123 16.38 6.47 17.46
C ARG A 123 15.93 7.82 18.01
N ALA A 124 14.64 8.01 18.20
CA ALA A 124 14.13 8.98 19.15
C ALA A 124 14.49 8.45 20.54
N GLY A 125 15.67 8.82 21.03
CA GLY A 125 16.28 8.29 22.24
C GLY A 125 17.75 8.63 22.29
N GLY A 126 18.06 9.92 22.17
CA GLY A 126 19.38 10.46 22.45
C GLY A 126 19.39 11.01 23.87
N ASP A 127 19.95 10.23 24.79
CA ASP A 127 20.47 10.74 26.05
C ASP A 127 21.78 11.50 25.77
N GLY A 128 21.72 12.83 25.98
CA GLY A 128 22.87 13.71 26.22
C GLY A 128 23.22 14.72 25.11
N PRO A 129 23.93 15.82 25.43
CA PRO A 129 23.87 16.69 26.61
C PRO A 129 23.28 18.07 26.26
N GLY A 130 22.67 18.73 27.24
CA GLY A 130 22.11 20.08 27.08
C GLY A 130 23.19 21.10 26.74
N ASP A 131 23.03 21.75 25.59
CA ASP A 131 23.75 22.96 25.21
C ASP A 131 22.89 23.78 24.23
N TYR A 132 22.15 24.73 24.78
CA TYR A 132 21.86 25.98 24.09
C TYR A 132 21.90 27.08 25.13
N GLY A 133 23.09 27.65 25.27
CA GLY A 133 23.29 28.90 25.99
C GLY A 133 22.41 30.01 25.42
N LEU A 134 21.59 30.59 26.28
CA LEU A 134 21.05 31.93 26.15
C LEU A 134 21.40 32.65 27.45
N ASP A 135 22.57 33.26 27.42
CA ASP A 135 23.09 34.20 28.40
C ASP A 135 22.41 35.57 28.24
N GLY A 136 22.28 36.33 29.31
CA GLY A 136 21.83 37.72 29.24
C GLY A 136 20.82 38.19 30.29
N ASP A 137 21.22 38.14 31.56
CA ASP A 137 21.02 39.18 32.57
C ASP A 137 19.76 40.08 32.52
N ARG A 138 18.83 39.86 33.47
CA ARG A 138 18.36 40.99 34.30
C ARG A 138 17.74 40.54 35.62
N ALA A 139 18.27 41.17 36.66
CA ALA A 139 18.02 40.96 38.06
C ALA A 139 16.61 41.40 38.53
N THR A 140 16.11 40.64 39.51
CA THR A 140 15.44 41.08 40.75
C THR A 140 14.03 41.70 40.74
N ARG A 141 13.24 41.17 41.70
CA ARG A 141 12.23 41.81 42.57
C ARG A 141 10.74 41.75 42.18
N ALA A 142 10.03 41.01 43.04
CA ALA A 142 8.81 41.40 43.76
C ALA A 142 7.46 41.48 43.03
N ALA A 143 6.56 40.59 43.49
CA ALA A 143 5.15 40.79 43.83
C ALA A 143 4.29 41.78 43.02
N SER A 144 3.21 41.27 42.41
CA SER A 144 1.79 41.62 42.68
C SER A 144 0.90 41.48 41.43
N GLY A 145 -0.33 40.99 41.61
CA GLY A 145 -1.51 41.50 40.90
C GLY A 145 -2.07 40.75 39.68
N SER A 146 -3.25 40.13 39.89
CA SER A 146 -4.48 40.32 39.10
C SER A 146 -4.66 39.72 37.69
N SER A 147 -5.67 38.82 37.61
CA SER A 147 -6.78 38.72 36.63
C SER A 147 -6.51 38.52 35.12
N GLY A 148 -7.09 37.46 34.54
CA GLY A 148 -7.39 37.38 33.11
C GLY A 148 -7.54 35.95 32.57
N ALA A 149 -8.76 35.53 32.26
CA ALA A 149 -9.06 34.24 31.63
C ALA A 149 -8.59 34.22 30.15
N PRO A 150 -8.22 33.05 29.57
CA PRO A 150 -7.89 32.97 28.15
C PRO A 150 -9.17 32.80 27.32
N ALA A 151 -9.40 33.71 26.38
CA ALA A 151 -10.44 33.59 25.36
C ALA A 151 -9.97 32.73 24.19
N ASN A 152 -10.89 31.88 23.75
CA ASN A 152 -10.79 30.83 22.76
C ASN A 152 -11.05 31.41 21.35
N PHE A 153 -10.07 31.34 20.43
CA PHE A 153 -10.22 31.74 19.01
C PHE A 153 -10.29 30.54 18.05
N SER A 154 -10.84 29.41 18.51
CA SER A 154 -11.11 28.24 17.66
C SER A 154 -12.37 28.39 16.79
N ARG A 155 -12.83 29.62 16.49
CA ARG A 155 -14.08 29.88 15.76
C ARG A 155 -13.96 30.72 14.49
N ASP A 156 -12.77 31.23 14.16
CA ASP A 156 -12.58 32.11 12.99
C ASP A 156 -12.10 31.36 11.73
N MET A 157 -12.14 30.02 11.70
CA MET A 157 -11.67 29.22 10.54
C MET A 157 -12.71 28.27 9.92
N ASP A 158 -13.98 28.33 10.33
CA ASP A 158 -15.03 27.38 9.87
C ASP A 158 -15.95 27.90 8.75
N ASP A 159 -15.86 29.17 8.32
CA ASP A 159 -16.95 29.80 7.51
C ASP A 159 -16.64 30.13 6.04
N ASP A 160 -15.55 29.65 5.42
CA ASP A 160 -15.28 29.91 3.98
C ASP A 160 -14.63 28.74 3.23
N ILE A 161 -15.42 27.68 2.96
CA ILE A 161 -15.07 26.64 1.97
C ILE A 161 -16.10 26.69 0.82
N PRO A 162 -15.81 27.33 -0.33
CA PRO A 162 -16.77 27.45 -1.42
C PRO A 162 -16.61 26.30 -2.41
N PHE A 163 -17.38 25.20 -2.25
CA PHE A 163 -17.52 24.18 -3.29
C PHE A 163 -18.96 23.62 -3.36
N ALA A 164 -19.81 24.27 -4.14
CA ALA A 164 -20.97 23.60 -4.75
C ALA A 164 -21.23 24.16 -6.16
N PRO A 165 -21.12 23.36 -7.23
CA PRO A 165 -21.64 23.73 -8.53
C PRO A 165 -23.14 23.40 -8.56
N GLU A 166 -23.99 24.43 -8.57
CA GLU A 166 -25.43 24.30 -8.74
C GLU A 166 -25.73 24.08 -10.23
N TRP A 167 -26.14 22.87 -10.59
CA TRP A 167 -26.75 22.60 -11.90
C TRP A 167 -28.24 22.95 -11.83
N ARG A 168 -28.67 23.95 -12.61
CA ARG A 168 -30.08 24.16 -12.98
C ARG A 168 -30.18 24.37 -14.49
N GLY A 169 -31.15 23.67 -15.08
CA GLY A 169 -31.85 24.04 -16.32
C GLY A 169 -31.21 23.51 -17.60
#